data_AF-A0A0G1VF37-F1
#
_entry.id   AF-A0A0G1VF37-F1
#
_cell.length_a   1.000
_cell.length_b   1.000
_cell.length_c   1.000
_cell.angle_alpha   90.00
_cell.angle_beta   90.00
_cell.angle_gamma   90.00
#
_symmetry.space_group_name_H-M   'P 1'
#
loop_
_entity.id
_entity.type
_entity.pdbx_description
1 polymer ?
#
loop_
_entity_poly.entity_id
_entity_poly.type
_entity_poly.pdbx_seq_one_letter_code
_entity_poly.pdbx_strand_id
1 'polypeptide(L)' 'MQKYTSTEKDGKTFTHHGGTTAGFSTMTMLDRENGKAVVLLTNRSLGWEHIPAAEEILNTLEQQ' A
#
# COMPACT_ATOMS: atom_id res chain seq x y z
N MET A 1 -10.67 -17.06 -1.86
CA MET A 1 -10.37 -16.05 -2.89
C MET A 1 -9.72 -14.87 -2.19
N GLN A 2 -8.40 -14.65 -2.37
CA GLN A 2 -7.74 -13.48 -1.79
C GLN A 2 -8.17 -12.24 -2.58
N LYS A 3 -8.72 -11.23 -1.88
CA LYS A 3 -9.16 -9.98 -2.50
C LYS A 3 -7.95 -9.07 -2.66
N TYR A 4 -7.60 -8.78 -3.91
CA TYR A 4 -6.80 -7.63 -4.26
C TYR A 4 -7.75 -6.45 -4.40
N THR A 5 -7.37 -5.30 -3.86
CA THR A 5 -8.14 -4.07 -4.03
C THR A 5 -7.32 -3.14 -4.92
N SER A 6 -7.94 -2.67 -5.99
CA SER A 6 -7.38 -1.63 -6.84
C SER A 6 -8.10 -0.32 -6.54
N THR A 7 -7.34 0.75 -6.39
CA THR A 7 -7.86 2.10 -6.19
C THR A 7 -7.29 3.03 -7.27
N GLU A 8 -8.14 3.86 -7.84
CA GLU A 8 -7.74 4.93 -8.77
C GLU A 8 -7.70 6.26 -8.01
N LYS A 9 -6.59 6.99 -8.13
CA LYS A 9 -6.39 8.29 -7.48
C LYS A 9 -5.40 9.12 -8.28
N ASP A 10 -5.75 10.38 -8.54
CA ASP A 10 -4.91 11.34 -9.27
C ASP A 10 -4.39 10.83 -10.63
N GLY A 11 -5.22 10.02 -11.31
CA GLY A 11 -4.88 9.41 -12.61
C GLY A 11 -4.01 8.15 -12.52
N LYS A 12 -3.65 7.70 -11.32
CA LYS A 12 -2.83 6.52 -11.08
C LYS A 12 -3.66 5.35 -10.58
N THR A 13 -3.31 4.15 -11.04
CA THR A 13 -3.88 2.91 -10.51
C THR A 13 -2.98 2.26 -9.47
N PHE A 14 -3.41 2.29 -8.20
CA PHE A 14 -2.74 1.56 -7.13
C PHE A 14 -3.35 0.18 -6.96
N THR A 15 -2.53 -0.86 -7.03
CA THR A 15 -2.93 -2.22 -6.62
C THR A 15 -2.32 -2.51 -5.27
N HIS A 16 -3.14 -2.88 -4.28
CA HIS A 16 -2.64 -3.25 -2.97
C HIS A 16 -3.21 -4.57 -2.45
N HIS A 17 -2.38 -5.22 -1.62
CA HIS A 17 -2.75 -6.42 -0.88
C HIS A 17 -2.12 -6.37 0.50
N GLY A 18 -2.83 -6.89 1.49
CA GLY A 18 -2.36 -6.87 2.86
C GLY A 18 -3.15 -7.83 3.73
N GLY A 19 -2.69 -7.93 4.96
CA GLY A 19 -3.26 -8.83 5.95
C GLY A 19 -2.83 -8.43 7.33
N THR A 20 -3.69 -8.75 8.29
CA THR A 20 -3.47 -8.47 9.71
C THR A 20 -3.68 -9.75 10.51
N THR A 21 -2.80 -9.99 11.46
CA THR A 21 -2.93 -10.98 12.54
C THR A 21 -3.01 -10.24 13.87
N ALA A 22 -3.19 -10.94 14.99
CA ALA A 22 -3.31 -10.32 16.32
C ALA A 22 -2.12 -9.40 16.71
N GLY A 23 -0.93 -9.61 16.12
CA GLY A 23 0.27 -8.85 16.45
C GLY A 23 1.00 -8.23 15.26
N PHE A 24 0.52 -8.43 14.03
CA PHE A 24 1.26 -7.98 12.84
C PHE A 24 0.31 -7.47 11.76
N SER A 25 0.78 -6.49 11.00
CA SER A 25 0.16 -6.08 9.76
C SER A 25 1.19 -6.01 8.64
N THR A 26 0.74 -6.39 7.45
CA THR A 26 1.55 -6.33 6.23
C THR A 26 0.74 -5.67 5.14
N MET A 27 1.39 -4.87 4.31
CA MET A 27 0.80 -4.34 3.10
C MET A 27 1.84 -4.21 2.00
N THR A 28 1.46 -4.59 0.79
CA THR A 28 2.18 -4.30 -0.45
C THR A 28 1.29 -3.39 -1.28
N MET A 29 1.84 -2.29 -1.77
CA MET A 29 1.18 -1.39 -2.71
C MET A 29 2.09 -1.14 -3.91
N LEU A 30 1.51 -1.24 -5.10
CA LEU A 30 2.18 -1.09 -6.38
C LEU A 30 1.51 0.03 -7.17
N ASP A 31 2.31 1.03 -7.54
CA ASP A 31 2.03 1.95 -8.64
C ASP A 31 2.64 1.35 -9.91
N ARG A 32 1.78 0.81 -10.77
CA ARG A 32 2.20 0.11 -11.99
C ARG A 32 2.73 1.06 -13.06
N GLU A 33 2.18 2.26 -13.13
CA GLU A 33 2.47 3.20 -14.20
C GLU A 33 3.87 3.78 -14.03
N ASN A 34 4.27 4.02 -12.79
CA ASN A 34 5.59 4.58 -12.46
C ASN A 34 6.63 3.53 -12.04
N GLY A 35 6.26 2.25 -12.01
CA GLY A 35 7.16 1.16 -11.64
C GLY A 35 7.62 1.21 -10.18
N LYS A 36 6.77 1.69 -9.28
CA LYS A 36 7.09 1.91 -7.86
C LYS A 36 6.31 0.99 -6.96
N ALA A 37 6.94 0.51 -5.90
CA ALA A 37 6.29 -0.31 -4.90
C ALA A 37 6.75 0.07 -3.50
N VAL A 38 5.84 -0.12 -2.54
CA VAL A 38 6.13 -0.02 -1.12
C VAL A 38 5.61 -1.27 -0.42
N VAL A 39 6.42 -1.77 0.51
CA VAL A 39 6.07 -2.88 1.40
C VAL A 39 6.18 -2.38 2.83
N LEU A 40 5.06 -2.43 3.55
CA LEU A 40 4.99 -2.08 4.97
C LEU A 40 4.83 -3.34 5.80
N LEU A 41 5.67 -3.47 6.84
CA LEU A 41 5.65 -4.55 7.80
C LEU A 41 5.67 -3.95 9.21
N THR A 42 4.71 -4.32 10.04
CA THR A 42 4.62 -3.82 11.42
C THR A 42 4.44 -4.97 12.40
N ASN A 43 5.09 -4.86 13.56
CA ASN A 43 4.89 -5.74 14.72
C ASN A 43 3.72 -5.28 15.61
N ARG A 44 2.75 -4.62 14.99
CA ARG A 44 1.47 -4.21 15.59
C ARG A 44 0.38 -4.46 14.58
N SER A 45 -0.76 -4.94 15.07
CA SER A 45 -2.00 -5.00 14.30
C SER A 45 -2.48 -3.58 14.04
N LEU A 46 -2.32 -3.12 12.81
CA LEU A 46 -2.90 -1.89 12.31
C LEU A 46 -4.19 -2.23 11.53
N GLY A 47 -5.22 -1.42 11.69
CA GLY A 47 -6.37 -1.41 10.76
C GLY A 47 -5.96 -0.81 9.42
N TRP A 48 -6.90 -0.56 8.50
CA TRP A 48 -6.63 -0.04 7.14
C TRP A 48 -5.97 1.36 7.06
N GLU A 49 -5.58 1.95 8.19
CA GLU A 49 -4.98 3.27 8.35
C GLU A 49 -3.58 3.41 7.71
N HIS A 50 -2.93 2.29 7.35
CA HIS A 50 -1.63 2.32 6.68
C HIS A 50 -1.70 2.51 5.15
N ILE A 51 -2.89 2.44 4.53
CA ILE A 51 -3.07 2.71 3.10
C ILE A 51 -2.65 4.14 2.74
N PRO A 52 -3.17 5.21 3.38
CA PRO A 52 -2.76 6.59 3.06
C PRO A 52 -1.26 6.83 3.23
N ALA A 53 -0.63 6.22 4.24
CA ALA A 53 0.81 6.36 4.47
C ALA A 53 1.64 5.74 3.33
N ALA A 54 1.22 4.59 2.79
CA ALA A 54 1.88 3.98 1.64
C ALA A 54 1.71 4.80 0.36
N GLU A 55 0.52 5.36 0.14
CA GLU A 55 0.29 6.28 -0.99
C GLU A 55 1.21 7.51 -0.90
N GLU A 56 1.34 8.10 0.29
CA GLU A 56 2.23 9.24 0.53
C GLU A 56 3.70 8.89 0.28
N ILE A 57 4.17 7.73 0.76
CA ILE A 57 5.54 7.26 0.49
C ILE A 57 5.75 7.09 -1.03
N LEU A 58 4.82 6.47 -1.74
CA LEU A 58 4.96 6.30 -3.20
C LEU A 58 4.99 7.64 -3.94
N ASN A 59 4.16 8.60 -3.55
CA ASN A 59 4.12 9.93 -4.15
C ASN A 59 5.39 10.75 -3.86
N THR A 60 6.00 10.62 -2.68
CA THR A 60 7.27 11.33 -2.39
C THR A 60 8.45 10.82 -3.24
N LEU A 61 8.44 9.55 -3.64
CA LEU A 61 9.43 8.99 -4.57
C LEU A 61 9.34 9.57 -6.00
N GLU A 62 8.32 10.37 -6.33
CA GLU A 62 8.23 11.08 -7.63
C GLU A 62 9.05 12.36 -7.70
N GLN A 63 9.47 12.91 -6.56
CA GLN A 63 10.12 14.21 -6.50
C GLN A 63 11.66 14.13 -6.49
N GLN A 64 12.23 12.96 -6.81
CA GLN A 64 13.69 12.71 -6.87
C GLN A 64 14.11 12.33 -8.29
#